data_AF-A0A0N9W0I4-F1
#
_entry.id   AF-A0A0N9W0I4-F1
#
_cell.length_a   1.000
_cell.length_b   1.000
_cell.length_c   1.000
_cell.angle_alpha   90.00
_cell.angle_beta   90.00
_cell.angle_gamma   90.00
#
_symmetry.space_group_name_H-M   'P 1'
#
loop_
_entity.id
_entity.type
_entity.pdbx_description
1 polymer ?
#
loop_
_entity_poly.entity_id
_entity_poly.type
_entity_poly.pdbx_seq_one_letter_code
_entity_poly.pdbx_strand_id
1 'polypeptide(L)' 'MAKKAEFLVIDGCVQDGRTVVVKGEPYTPPNKEVADALIAEGRIVPIKEPLAQQLLRETRGRAGDTDDSSDDGA' A
#
# COMPACT_ATOMS: atom_id res chain seq x y z
N MET A 1 19.72 7.18 -15.35
CA MET A 1 19.23 7.50 -13.99
C MET A 1 17.78 7.04 -13.90
N ALA A 2 17.50 5.83 -13.39
CA ALA A 2 16.17 5.24 -13.40
C ALA A 2 15.57 5.28 -12.00
N LYS A 3 14.46 6.01 -11.86
CA LYS A 3 13.74 6.26 -10.61
C LYS A 3 13.27 4.93 -10.02
N LYS A 4 13.74 4.63 -8.82
CA LYS A 4 13.22 3.51 -8.03
C LYS A 4 11.76 3.78 -7.73
N ALA A 5 10.94 2.77 -7.96
CA ALA A 5 9.55 2.83 -7.61
C ALA A 5 9.38 2.58 -6.12
N GLU A 6 8.73 3.52 -5.46
CA GLU A 6 8.73 3.65 -4.02
C GLU A 6 7.37 4.13 -3.52
N PHE A 7 6.23 3.68 -4.07
CA PHE A 7 4.91 4.14 -3.62
C PHE A 7 4.08 2.96 -3.11
N LEU A 8 3.13 3.25 -2.23
CA LEU A 8 2.16 2.32 -1.68
C LEU A 8 0.77 2.91 -1.85
N VAL A 9 -0.19 2.12 -2.30
CA VAL A 9 -1.59 2.54 -2.33
C VAL A 9 -2.09 2.54 -0.89
N ILE A 10 -2.54 3.69 -0.41
CA ILE A 10 -3.07 3.84 0.96
C ILE A 10 -4.58 3.97 0.98
N ASP A 11 -5.16 4.33 -0.15
CA ASP A 11 -6.59 4.55 -0.26
C ASP A 11 -7.13 4.17 -1.64
N GLY A 12 -8.25 3.45 -1.64
CA GLY A 12 -8.90 2.93 -2.84
C GLY A 12 -8.09 1.88 -3.61
N CYS A 13 -8.17 1.96 -4.93
CA CYS A 13 -7.38 1.17 -5.87
C CYS A 13 -6.88 2.08 -7.00
N VAL A 14 -5.68 1.78 -7.47
CA VAL A 14 -5.05 2.42 -8.61
C VAL A 14 -5.22 1.50 -9.80
N GLN A 15 -5.88 1.98 -10.85
CA GLN A 15 -6.00 1.26 -12.10
C GLN A 15 -5.08 1.92 -13.13
N ASP A 16 -3.98 1.26 -13.44
CA ASP A 16 -3.02 1.69 -14.46
C ASP A 16 -3.15 0.77 -15.67
N GLY A 17 -3.91 1.23 -16.66
CA GLY A 17 -4.20 0.46 -17.87
C GLY A 17 -4.91 -0.88 -17.57
N ARG A 18 -4.14 -1.97 -17.59
CA ARG A 18 -4.61 -3.34 -17.29
C ARG A 18 -4.28 -3.83 -15.89
N THR A 19 -3.47 -3.08 -15.15
CA THR A 19 -3.03 -3.46 -13.81
C THR A 19 -3.88 -2.72 -12.79
N VAL A 20 -4.52 -3.47 -11.89
CA VAL A 20 -5.23 -2.89 -10.74
C VAL A 20 -4.39 -3.19 -9.51
N VAL A 21 -3.98 -2.14 -8.80
CA VAL A 21 -3.20 -2.22 -7.57
C VAL A 21 -4.08 -1.71 -6.44
N VAL A 22 -4.29 -2.54 -5.42
CA VAL A 22 -5.23 -2.23 -4.33
C VAL A 22 -4.52 -1.65 -3.11
N LYS A 23 -5.28 -1.03 -2.21
CA LYS A 23 -4.78 -0.53 -0.92
C LYS A 23 -3.93 -1.58 -0.19
N GLY A 24 -2.75 -1.16 0.25
CA GLY A 24 -1.76 -2.00 0.91
C GLY A 24 -0.75 -2.63 -0.04
N GLU A 25 -0.94 -2.52 -1.35
CA GLU A 25 0.04 -3.01 -2.32
C GLU A 25 1.05 -1.92 -2.72
N PRO A 26 2.33 -2.30 -2.88
CA PRO A 26 3.34 -1.42 -3.41
C PRO A 26 3.05 -1.12 -4.88
N TYR A 27 2.91 0.16 -5.20
CA TYR A 27 2.63 0.65 -6.55
C TYR A 27 3.87 1.28 -7.17
N THR A 28 4.09 0.93 -8.44
CA THR A 28 5.16 1.48 -9.27
C THR A 28 4.57 2.27 -10.41
N PRO A 29 4.50 3.61 -10.32
CA PRO A 29 3.99 4.40 -11.42
C PRO A 29 4.93 4.30 -12.64
N PRO A 30 4.40 4.09 -13.86
CA PRO A 30 5.21 4.02 -15.07
C PRO A 30 5.76 5.40 -15.47
N ASN A 31 5.07 6.48 -15.10
CA ASN A 31 5.45 7.86 -15.40
C ASN A 31 5.25 8.81 -14.21
N LYS A 32 6.02 9.91 -14.19
CA LYS A 32 6.00 10.90 -13.10
C LYS A 32 4.65 11.63 -13.01
N GLU A 33 3.97 11.86 -14.14
CA GLU A 33 2.64 12.48 -14.18
C GLU A 33 1.58 11.61 -13.50
N VAL A 34 1.62 10.29 -13.73
CA VAL A 34 0.73 9.33 -13.06
C VAL A 34 1.03 9.29 -11.56
N ALA A 35 2.30 9.32 -11.17
CA ALA A 35 2.69 9.39 -9.77
C ALA A 35 2.13 10.64 -9.10
N ASP A 36 2.33 11.81 -9.70
CA ASP A 36 1.93 13.09 -9.14
C ASP A 36 0.40 13.22 -9.04
N ALA A 37 -0.33 12.76 -10.06
CA ALA A 37 -1.80 12.73 -10.04
C ALA A 37 -2.32 11.86 -8.88
N LEU A 38 -1.78 10.65 -8.70
CA LEU A 38 -2.23 9.73 -7.65
C LEU A 38 -1.81 10.17 -6.24
N ILE A 39 -0.67 10.86 -6.11
CA ILE A 39 -0.22 11.49 -4.86
C ILE A 39 -1.09 12.69 -4.53
N ALA A 40 -1.39 13.54 -5.52
CA ALA A 40 -2.26 14.71 -5.36
C ALA A 40 -3.70 14.30 -5.00
N GLU A 41 -4.17 13.18 -5.53
CA GLU A 41 -5.46 12.58 -5.14
C GLU A 41 -5.42 11.92 -3.75
N GLY A 42 -4.23 11.72 -3.17
CA GLY A 42 -4.05 11.04 -1.88
C GLY A 42 -4.25 9.53 -1.93
N ARG A 43 -4.30 8.92 -3.13
CA ARG A 43 -4.47 7.47 -3.30
C ARG A 43 -3.19 6.68 -3.03
N ILE A 44 -2.05 7.23 -3.41
CA ILE A 44 -0.74 6.61 -3.18
C ILE A 44 0.16 7.55 -2.39
N VAL A 45 1.03 6.99 -1.56
CA VAL A 45 2.08 7.76 -0.88
C VAL A 45 3.42 7.05 -1.04
N PRO A 46 4.55 7.77 -0.91
CA PRO A 46 5.85 7.15 -0.95
C PRO A 46 5.97 6.08 0.15
N ILE A 47 6.52 4.90 -0.13
CA ILE A 47 6.88 3.88 0.87
C ILE A 47 7.93 4.39 1.88
N LYS A 48 8.61 5.50 1.53
CA LYS A 48 9.48 6.25 2.44
C LYS A 48 8.72 7.10 3.46
N GLU A 49 7.46 7.41 3.21
CA GLU A 49 6.61 8.09 4.19
C GLU A 49 6.25 7.12 5.33
N PRO A 50 6.22 7.60 6.58
CA PRO A 50 5.80 6.79 7.72
C PRO A 50 4.36 6.29 7.56
N LEU A 51 3.52 7.00 6.81
CA LEU A 51 2.13 6.61 6.55
C LEU A 51 2.04 5.33 5.70
N ALA A 52 2.87 5.17 4.67
CA ALA A 52 2.92 3.90 3.91
C ALA A 52 3.52 2.75 4.73
N GLN A 53 4.59 3.00 5.51
CA GLN A 53 5.17 2.00 6.41
C GLN A 53 4.17 1.51 7.45
N GLN A 54 3.37 2.43 8.00
CA GLN A 54 2.35 2.13 8.99
C GLN A 54 1.20 1.33 8.38
N LEU A 55 0.72 1.73 7.20
CA LEU A 55 -0.28 0.94 6.47
C LEU A 55 0.23 -0.46 6.15
N LEU A 56 1.45 -0.59 5.61
CA LEU A 56 2.03 -1.90 5.28
C LEU A 56 2.12 -2.80 6.53
N ARG A 57 2.42 -2.24 7.70
CA ARG A 57 2.38 -2.97 8.97
C ARG A 57 0.96 -3.38 9.36
N GLU A 58 -0.01 -2.50 9.18
CA GLU A 58 -1.41 -2.74 9.53
C GLU A 58 -2.08 -3.79 8.62
N THR A 59 -1.91 -3.71 7.30
CA THR A 59 -2.40 -4.74 6.37
C THR A 59 -1.70 -6.08 6.56
N ARG A 60 -0.41 -6.07 6.90
CA ARG A 60 0.36 -7.30 7.14
C ARG A 60 0.04 -7.94 8.50
N GLY A 61 -0.39 -7.15 9.48
CA GLY A 61 -0.95 -7.65 10.74
C GLY A 61 -2.28 -8.36 10.52
N ARG A 62 -3.19 -7.75 9.74
CA ARG A 62 -4.56 -8.23 9.58
C ARG A 62 -4.72 -9.48 8.71
N ALA A 63 -3.75 -9.80 7.85
CA ALA A 63 -3.73 -11.05 7.09
C ALA A 63 -3.33 -12.28 7.93
N GLY A 64 -2.97 -12.08 9.21
CA GLY A 64 -2.67 -13.13 10.18
C GLY A 64 -3.75 -13.36 11.25
N ASP A 65 -4.84 -12.59 11.26
CA ASP A 65 -5.92 -12.76 12.23
C ASP A 65 -7.02 -13.67 11.65
N THR A 66 -6.66 -14.93 11.36
CA THR A 66 -7.63 -16.00 11.56
C THR A 66 -7.28 -16.62 12.91
N ASP A 67 -8.05 -16.19 13.92
CA ASP A 67 -8.51 -17.01 15.03
C ASP A 67 -7.54 -18.07 15.58
N ASP A 68 -6.93 -17.79 16.73
CA ASP A 68 -6.91 -18.78 17.81
C ASP A 68 -7.19 -18.03 19.13
N SER A 69 -8.47 -17.74 19.34
CA SER A 69 -8.98 -17.70 20.70
C SER A 69 -9.05 -19.15 21.18
N SER A 70 -8.15 -19.60 22.07
CA SER A 70 -8.45 -20.39 23.29
C SER A 70 -7.18 -21.04 23.90
N ASP A 71 -7.28 -21.32 25.20
CA ASP A 71 -6.56 -22.36 25.96
C ASP A 71 -5.33 -21.89 26.78
N ASP A 72 -5.23 -22.10 28.10
CA ASP A 72 -6.19 -22.30 29.18
C ASP A 72 -5.42 -21.89 30.44
N GLY A 73 -6.00 -21.00 31.24
CA GLY A 73 -5.41 -20.58 32.52
C GLY A 73 -6.17 -21.24 33.66
N ALA A 74 -5.71 -22.43 34.09
CA ALA A 74 -6.11 -23.05 35.35
C ALA A 74 -4.97 -23.88 35.95
#